data_AF-A0A416WSC7-F1
#
_entry.id   AF-A0A416WSC7-F1
#
_cell.length_a   1.000
_cell.length_b   1.000
_cell.length_c   1.000
_cell.angle_alpha   90.00
_cell.angle_beta   90.00
_cell.angle_gamma   90.00
#
_symmetry.space_group_name_H-M   'P 1'
#
loop_
_entity.id
_entity.type
_entity.pdbx_description
1 polymer ?
#
loop_
_entity_poly.entity_id
_entity_poly.type
_entity_poly.pdbx_seq_one_letter_code
_entity_poly.pdbx_strand_id
1 'polypeptide(L)'
;MQKEKITRTKKEIIAIKQFITSHGFKNTAEFARVINMERQNLSARILGKCNPDIRMLLKWAAVLKCDVLELIELFYTEEYRQYKRTLDNKK
;
A
#
# COMPACT_ATOMS: atom_id res chain seq x y z
N MET A 1 -8.69 -8.48 20.55
CA MET A 1 -7.61 -8.76 19.58
C MET A 1 -6.70 -7.54 19.53
N GLN A 2 -5.49 -7.61 20.08
CA GLN A 2 -4.50 -6.54 19.88
C GLN A 2 -4.13 -6.54 18.40
N LYS A 3 -4.42 -5.45 17.70
CA LYS A 3 -3.94 -5.26 16.32
C LYS A 3 -2.42 -5.13 16.40
N GLU A 4 -1.69 -6.12 15.91
CA GLU A 4 -0.24 -6.03 15.79
C GLU A 4 0.12 -4.74 15.04
N LYS A 5 1.05 -3.96 15.60
CA LYS A 5 1.56 -2.75 14.95
C LYS A 5 2.40 -3.17 13.75
N ILE A 6 1.84 -3.03 12.55
CA ILE A 6 2.53 -3.27 11.27
C ILE A 6 3.51 -2.11 11.01
N THR A 7 4.58 -1.99 11.78
CA THR A 7 5.48 -0.83 11.65
C THR A 7 6.32 -0.98 10.38
N ARG A 8 6.09 -0.13 9.36
CA ARG A 8 6.89 -0.15 8.12
C ARG A 8 8.28 0.46 8.32
N THR A 9 9.26 -0.13 7.66
CA THR A 9 10.62 0.39 7.59
C THR A 9 10.67 1.70 6.80
N LYS A 10 11.74 2.49 7.00
CA LYS A 10 11.98 3.71 6.21
C LYS A 10 12.02 3.43 4.71
N LYS A 11 12.60 2.29 4.30
CA LYS A 11 12.70 1.90 2.89
C LYS A 11 11.32 1.63 2.29
N GLU A 12 10.45 0.91 2.99
CA GLU A 12 9.07 0.65 2.53
C GLU A 12 8.25 1.93 2.44
N ILE A 13 8.39 2.82 3.42
CA ILE A 13 7.72 4.14 3.40
C ILE A 13 8.15 4.94 2.17
N ILE A 14 9.46 4.95 1.86
CA ILE A 14 9.99 5.62 0.67
C ILE A 14 9.46 4.97 -0.60
N ALA A 15 9.46 3.63 -0.68
CA ALA A 15 8.97 2.88 -1.84
C ALA A 15 7.50 3.19 -2.12
N ILE A 16 6.63 3.21 -1.10
CA ILE A 16 5.21 3.56 -1.26
C ILE A 16 5.04 4.99 -1.80
N LYS A 17 5.81 5.95 -1.27
CA LYS A 17 5.75 7.34 -1.74
C LYS A 17 6.22 7.46 -3.19
N GLN A 18 7.31 6.79 -3.53
CA GLN A 18 7.86 6.78 -4.89
C GLN A 18 6.90 6.13 -5.87
N PHE A 19 6.27 5.01 -5.49
CA PHE A 19 5.25 4.34 -6.28
C PHE A 19 4.08 5.27 -6.60
N ILE A 20 3.56 6.00 -5.61
CA ILE A 20 2.49 6.98 -5.85
C ILE A 20 2.97 8.05 -6.85
N THR A 21 4.19 8.57 -6.71
CA THR A 21 4.69 9.61 -7.61
C THR A 21 5.01 9.09 -9.02
N SER A 22 5.43 7.83 -9.16
CA SER A 22 5.69 7.22 -10.48
C SER A 22 4.42 6.99 -11.28
N HIS A 23 3.26 6.93 -10.60
CA HIS A 23 1.93 6.80 -11.23
C HIS A 23 1.27 8.16 -11.52
N GLY A 24 2.07 9.22 -11.70
CA GLY A 24 1.62 10.51 -12.21
C GLY A 24 1.12 11.51 -11.17
N PHE A 25 1.19 11.18 -9.87
CA PHE A 25 0.85 12.12 -8.80
C PHE A 25 2.07 12.97 -8.43
N LYS A 26 1.89 14.28 -8.23
CA LYS A 26 2.97 15.19 -7.80
C LYS A 26 3.53 14.81 -6.43
N ASN A 27 2.67 14.32 -5.54
CA ASN A 27 3.01 13.88 -4.19
C ASN A 27 1.85 13.10 -3.54
N THR A 28 2.08 12.54 -2.35
CA THR A 28 1.05 11.80 -1.61
C THR A 28 -0.13 12.66 -1.16
N ALA A 29 0.02 13.98 -1.03
CA ALA A 29 -1.08 14.86 -0.64
C ALA A 29 -2.08 15.06 -1.80
N GLU A 30 -1.60 15.10 -3.03
CA GLU A 30 -2.45 15.09 -4.22
C GLU A 30 -3.18 13.76 -4.35
N PHE A 31 -2.47 12.64 -4.19
CA PHE A 31 -3.09 11.32 -4.19
C PHE A 31 -4.21 11.22 -3.14
N ALA A 32 -3.95 11.64 -1.90
CA ALA A 32 -4.93 11.69 -0.82
C ALA A 32 -6.21 12.44 -1.23
N ARG A 33 -6.05 13.59 -1.89
CA ARG A 33 -7.18 14.39 -2.39
C ARG A 33 -7.99 13.62 -3.44
N VAL A 34 -7.34 12.96 -4.40
CA VAL A 34 -8.01 12.21 -5.47
C VAL A 34 -8.77 11.00 -4.95
N ILE A 35 -8.22 10.27 -3.97
CA ILE A 35 -8.93 9.15 -3.34
C ILE A 35 -9.98 9.59 -2.31
N ASN A 36 -10.17 10.90 -2.11
CA ASN A 36 -11.02 11.51 -1.10
C ASN A 36 -10.70 11.02 0.32
N MET A 37 -9.43 11.11 0.71
CA MET A 37 -8.93 10.71 2.03
C MET A 37 -8.15 11.85 2.67
N GLU A 38 -8.36 12.07 3.96
CA GLU A 38 -7.54 13.02 4.72
C GLU A 38 -6.06 12.63 4.71
N ARG A 39 -5.19 13.63 4.64
CA ARG A 39 -3.73 13.43 4.59
C ARG A 39 -3.20 12.64 5.77
N GLN A 40 -3.77 12.84 6.96
CA GLN A 40 -3.38 12.13 8.17
C GLN A 40 -3.75 10.64 8.09
N ASN A 41 -4.90 10.33 7.51
CA ASN A 41 -5.38 8.95 7.32
C ASN A 41 -4.58 8.19 6.27
N LEU A 42 -4.16 8.86 5.19
CA LEU A 42 -3.21 8.27 4.24
C LEU A 42 -1.83 8.09 4.88
N SER A 43 -1.35 9.10 5.60
CA SER A 43 -0.05 9.05 6.29
C SER A 43 0.01 7.88 7.29
N ALA A 44 -1.04 7.69 8.09
CA ALA A 44 -1.15 6.55 9.00
C ALA A 44 -1.02 5.21 8.26
N ARG A 45 -1.63 5.09 7.08
CA ARG A 45 -1.53 3.90 6.24
C ARG A 45 -0.16 3.70 5.64
N ILE A 46 0.49 4.75 5.15
CA ILE A 46 1.86 4.66 4.62
C ILE A 46 2.85 4.27 5.73
N LEU A 47 2.72 4.85 6.92
CA LEU A 47 3.58 4.58 8.07
C LEU A 47 3.33 3.21 8.72
N GLY A 48 2.26 2.51 8.34
CA GLY A 48 1.93 1.19 8.90
C GLY A 48 1.23 1.22 10.25
N LYS A 49 0.65 2.36 10.63
CA LYS A 49 -0.25 2.40 11.80
C LYS A 49 -1.53 1.57 11.56
N CYS A 50 -1.94 1.45 10.30
CA CYS A 50 -3.01 0.56 9.84
C CYS A 50 -2.78 0.22 8.36
N ASN A 51 -3.29 -0.93 7.91
CA ASN A 51 -3.29 -1.24 6.48
C ASN A 51 -4.56 -0.75 5.78
N PRO A 52 -4.50 -0.41 4.49
CA PRO A 52 -5.70 -0.25 3.67
C PRO A 52 -6.45 -1.58 3.59
N ASP A 53 -7.77 -1.56 3.76
CA ASP A 53 -8.59 -2.74 3.47
C ASP A 53 -8.66 -3.03 1.97
N ILE A 54 -9.20 -4.19 1.59
CA ILE A 54 -9.27 -4.62 0.20
C ILE A 54 -10.10 -3.66 -0.69
N ARG A 55 -11.15 -3.02 -0.15
CA ARG A 55 -11.95 -2.05 -0.91
C ARG A 55 -11.14 -0.80 -1.22
N MET A 56 -10.33 -0.35 -0.25
CA MET A 56 -9.39 0.75 -0.46
C MET A 56 -8.34 0.39 -1.50
N LEU A 57 -7.74 -0.80 -1.42
CA LEU A 57 -6.74 -1.26 -2.39
C LEU A 57 -7.30 -1.28 -3.81
N LEU A 58 -8.50 -1.82 -4.02
CA LEU A 58 -9.15 -1.84 -5.34
C LEU A 58 -9.40 -0.43 -5.87
N LYS A 59 -9.89 0.49 -5.03
CA LYS A 59 -10.09 1.90 -5.41
C LYS A 59 -8.76 2.56 -5.77
N TRP A 60 -7.70 2.31 -4.99
CA TRP A 60 -6.38 2.89 -5.22
C TRP A 60 -5.77 2.35 -6.50
N ALA A 61 -5.90 1.05 -6.78
CA ALA A 61 -5.43 0.43 -8.02
C ALA A 61 -6.08 1.08 -9.24
N ALA A 62 -7.39 1.31 -9.20
CA ALA A 62 -8.10 2.02 -10.29
C ALA A 62 -7.61 3.46 -10.48
N VAL A 63 -7.33 4.18 -9.38
CA VAL A 63 -6.84 5.57 -9.42
C VAL A 63 -5.38 5.65 -9.90
N LEU A 64 -4.54 4.70 -9.45
CA LEU A 64 -3.13 4.60 -9.82
C LEU A 64 -2.94 3.94 -11.20
N LYS A 65 -3.98 3.30 -11.75
CA LYS A 65 -3.95 2.51 -12.98
C LYS A 65 -2.89 1.40 -12.93
N CYS A 66 -2.83 0.69 -11.82
CA CYS A 66 -1.89 -0.41 -11.57
C CYS A 66 -2.62 -1.70 -11.19
N ASP A 67 -1.91 -2.82 -11.14
CA ASP A 67 -2.48 -4.07 -10.61
C ASP A 67 -2.65 -3.96 -9.08
N VAL A 68 -3.75 -4.51 -8.56
CA VAL A 68 -3.98 -4.57 -7.11
C VAL A 68 -2.90 -5.40 -6.40
N LEU A 69 -2.30 -6.37 -7.08
CA LEU A 69 -1.19 -7.18 -6.54
C LEU A 69 0.03 -6.33 -6.20
N GLU A 70 0.32 -5.28 -6.98
CA GLU A 70 1.42 -4.35 -6.70
C GLU A 70 1.18 -3.59 -5.38
N LEU A 71 -0.08 -3.21 -5.12
CA LEU A 71 -0.45 -2.57 -3.86
C LEU A 71 -0.44 -3.55 -2.69
N ILE A 72 -0.84 -4.81 -2.91
CA ILE A 72 -0.75 -5.85 -1.89
C ILE A 72 0.72 -6.09 -1.53
N GLU A 73 1.63 -6.15 -2.50
CA GLU A 73 3.07 -6.28 -2.25
C GLU A 73 3.62 -5.11 -1.41
N LEU A 74 3.17 -3.88 -1.68
CA LEU A 74 3.62 -2.69 -0.96
C LEU A 74 3.05 -2.57 0.47
N PHE A 75 1.78 -2.94 0.66
CA PHE A 75 1.09 -2.72 1.93
C PHE A 75 1.01 -3.97 2.82
N TYR A 76 1.17 -5.17 2.26
CA TYR A 76 1.12 -6.47 2.93
C TYR A 76 2.35 -7.31 2.53
N THR A 77 3.54 -6.73 2.67
CA THR A 77 4.81 -7.27 2.16
C THR A 77 5.05 -8.72 2.60
N GLU A 78 4.88 -9.01 3.89
CA GLU A 78 5.19 -10.33 4.45
C GLU A 78 4.15 -11.37 4.02
N GLU A 79 2.87 -11.03 4.06
CA GLU A 79 1.78 -11.89 3.60
C GLU A 79 1.92 -12.20 2.11
N TYR A 80 2.29 -11.21 1.31
CA TYR A 80 2.54 -11.39 -0.12
C TYR A 80 3.76 -12.29 -0.38
N ARG A 81 4.86 -12.12 0.37
CA ARG A 81 6.03 -13.01 0.29
C ARG A 81 5.69 -14.45 0.67
N GLN A 82 4.86 -14.67 1.69
CA GLN A 82 4.38 -16.00 2.08
C GLN A 82 3.52 -16.63 0.98
N TYR A 83 2.61 -15.85 0.39
CA TYR A 83 1.80 -16.28 -0.74
C TYR A 83 2.66 -16.71 -1.94
N LYS A 84 3.63 -15.87 -2.35
CA LYS A 84 4.57 -16.18 -3.44
C LYS A 84 5.34 -17.48 -3.21
N ARG A 85 5.95 -17.65 -2.03
CA ARG A 85 6.64 -18.91 -1.67
C ARG A 85 5.74 -20.14 -1.79
N THR A 86 4.47 -20.01 -1.41
CA THR A 86 3.50 -21.12 -1.51
C THR A 86 3.18 -21.48 -2.96
N LEU A 87 3.14 -20.50 -3.86
CA LEU A 87 2.94 -20.76 -5.28
C LEU A 87 4.17 -21.42 -5.92
N ASP A 88 5.37 -20.95 -5.56
CA ASP A 88 6.62 -21.46 -6.12
C ASP A 88 6.86 -22.92 -5.69
N ASN A 89 6.51 -23.28 -4.45
CA ASN A 89 6.59 -24.65 -3.95
C ASN A 89 5.54 -25.62 -4.55
N LYS A 90 4.56 -25.11 -5.32
CA LYS A 90 3.54 -25.91 -6.00
C LYS A 90 3.83 -26.14 -7.48
N LYS A 91 4.91 -25.55 -8.01
CA LYS A 91 5.40 -25.76 -9.37
C LYS A 91 6.48 -26.82 -9.39
#